data_AF-A0A8T8SXS1-F1
#
_entry.id   AF-A0A8T8SXS1-F1
#
_cell.length_a   1.000
_cell.length_b   1.000
_cell.length_c   1.000
_cell.angle_alpha   90.00
_cell.angle_beta   90.00
_cell.angle_gamma   90.00
#
_symmetry.space_group_name_H-M   'P 1'
#
loop_
_entity.id
_entity.type
_entity.pdbx_description
1 polymer ?
#
loop_
_entity_poly.entity_id
_entity_poly.type
_entity_poly.pdbx_seq_one_letter_code
_entity_poly.pdbx_strand_id
1 'polypeptide(L)'
;MTPQAELFTLVEELIQNNLDLHEIIVDVDSAPLAQPPNVPTLNISNFFTPGQFSGMTEIRIVTSKLQVPNKFWHWVMQLFNAAGEVETLQVAATQDGDFTEEVVQHYPSAYLETLWDLSLDLPFIGADFLRLINAPELQKIRVRSEDLLDWDRAVHLPVDHLPARSLLKFHGEGPILHRFQMLGVARSSFVNLTPAPDEAANFNGDLIAYLRPGARRDSEDSDV
;
A
#
# COMPACT_ATOMS: atom_id res chain seq x y z
N MET A 1 23.64 -9.19 19.61
CA MET A 1 22.50 -8.39 19.13
C MET A 1 22.93 -6.93 19.12
N THR A 2 22.49 -6.13 18.16
CA THR A 2 22.68 -4.68 18.23
C THR A 2 21.60 -4.09 19.16
N PRO A 3 21.83 -2.95 19.83
CA PRO A 3 20.81 -2.29 20.64
C PRO A 3 19.51 -2.01 19.87
N GLN A 4 19.64 -1.74 18.56
CA GLN A 4 18.51 -1.56 17.66
C GLN A 4 17.71 -2.86 17.45
N ALA A 5 18.38 -4.01 17.32
CA ALA A 5 17.69 -5.29 17.20
C ALA A 5 16.93 -5.65 18.49
N GLU A 6 17.48 -5.33 19.66
CA GLU A 6 16.79 -5.53 20.95
C GLU A 6 15.54 -4.64 21.10
N LEU A 7 15.61 -3.39 20.63
CA LEU A 7 14.44 -2.50 20.58
C LEU A 7 13.36 -3.04 19.65
N PHE A 8 13.72 -3.60 18.49
CA PHE A 8 12.73 -4.19 17.58
C PHE A 8 12.10 -5.46 18.15
N THR A 9 12.89 -6.34 18.79
CA THR A 9 12.33 -7.48 19.52
C THR A 9 11.37 -7.03 20.61
N LEU A 10 11.69 -5.97 21.36
CA LEU A 10 10.76 -5.41 22.35
C LEU A 10 9.49 -4.86 21.70
N VAL A 11 9.57 -4.19 20.55
CA VAL A 11 8.39 -3.71 19.82
C VAL A 11 7.53 -4.89 19.35
N GLU A 12 8.13 -5.95 18.81
CA GLU A 12 7.42 -7.18 18.44
C GLU A 12 6.71 -7.78 19.67
N GLU A 13 7.41 -7.92 20.80
CA GLU A 13 6.84 -8.45 22.04
C GLU A 13 5.68 -7.58 22.55
N LEU A 14 5.79 -6.26 22.47
CA LEU A 14 4.70 -5.36 22.85
C LEU A 14 3.50 -5.52 21.91
N ILE A 15 3.71 -5.59 20.60
CA ILE A 15 2.62 -5.79 19.63
C ILE A 15 1.93 -7.15 19.83
N GLN A 16 2.68 -8.19 20.19
CA GLN A 16 2.13 -9.52 20.41
C GLN A 16 1.36 -9.66 21.73
N ASN A 17 1.80 -8.97 22.79
CA ASN A 17 1.24 -9.16 24.12
C ASN A 17 0.13 -8.14 24.48
N ASN A 18 -0.08 -7.12 23.66
CA ASN A 18 -1.10 -6.09 23.92
C ASN A 18 -2.22 -6.16 22.87
N LEU A 19 -3.37 -6.71 23.27
CA LEU A 19 -4.55 -6.81 22.40
C LEU A 19 -5.37 -5.51 22.35
N ASP A 20 -5.16 -4.60 23.29
CA ASP A 20 -5.90 -3.33 23.41
C ASP A 20 -5.17 -2.15 22.74
N LEU A 21 -4.25 -2.43 21.81
CA LEU A 21 -3.55 -1.39 21.07
C LEU A 21 -4.52 -0.74 20.08
N HIS A 22 -4.61 0.60 20.10
CA HIS A 22 -5.44 1.36 19.16
C HIS A 22 -4.62 1.97 18.01
N GLU A 23 -3.32 2.14 18.23
CA GLU A 23 -2.40 2.83 17.33
C GLU A 23 -1.04 2.14 17.38
N ILE A 24 -0.47 1.89 16.19
CA ILE A 24 0.93 1.47 16.04
C ILE A 24 1.62 2.46 15.10
N ILE A 25 2.63 3.15 15.62
CA ILE A 25 3.54 3.97 14.81
C ILE A 25 4.96 3.46 15.01
N VAL A 26 5.53 2.92 13.93
CA VAL A 26 6.94 2.57 13.84
C VAL A 26 7.56 3.46 12.76
N ASP A 27 8.38 4.42 13.18
CA ASP A 27 9.13 5.30 12.28
C ASP A 27 10.62 5.13 12.54
N VAL A 28 11.32 4.55 11.57
CA VAL A 28 12.77 4.33 11.64
C VAL A 28 13.43 5.35 10.74
N ASP A 29 13.73 6.52 11.32
CA ASP A 29 14.44 7.60 10.64
C ASP A 29 15.84 7.13 10.22
N SER A 30 16.06 7.04 8.91
CA SER A 30 17.39 6.99 8.33
C SER A 30 17.86 8.42 8.11
N ALA A 31 18.33 9.06 9.19
CA ALA A 31 19.27 10.16 9.04
C ALA A 31 20.32 9.69 8.01
N PRO A 32 20.73 10.53 7.02
CA PRO A 32 21.64 10.13 5.95
C PRO A 32 23.03 9.90 6.55
N LEU A 33 23.19 8.78 7.24
CA LEU A 33 24.43 8.21 7.67
C LEU A 33 25.07 7.71 6.38
N ALA A 34 25.85 8.62 5.81
CA ALA A 34 26.70 8.37 4.68
C ALA A 34 27.61 7.17 4.98
N GLN A 35 27.16 5.96 4.64
CA GLN A 35 27.92 4.79 4.14
C GLN A 35 27.07 3.51 4.22
N PRO A 36 26.99 2.70 3.15
CA PRO A 36 26.58 1.30 3.26
C PRO A 36 27.68 0.58 4.07
N PRO A 37 27.36 0.07 5.27
CA PRO A 37 26.44 -1.06 5.38
C PRO A 37 25.37 -0.94 6.49
N ASN A 38 25.22 0.21 7.15
CA ASN A 38 24.37 0.33 8.35
C ASN A 38 22.99 0.93 8.03
N VAL A 39 22.24 0.32 7.11
CA VAL A 39 20.85 0.73 6.87
C VAL A 39 19.99 0.23 8.04
N PRO A 40 19.25 1.10 8.73
CA PRO A 40 18.30 0.70 9.76
C PRO A 40 17.35 -0.37 9.20
N THR A 41 17.37 -1.57 9.79
CA THR A 41 16.59 -2.71 9.33
C THR A 41 15.59 -3.09 10.41
N LEU A 42 14.31 -2.86 10.14
CA LEU A 42 13.23 -3.35 10.98
C LEU A 42 13.05 -4.84 10.72
N ASN A 43 13.33 -5.68 11.72
CA ASN A 43 13.14 -7.12 11.63
C ASN A 43 11.79 -7.47 12.28
N ILE A 44 10.86 -7.97 11.46
CA ILE A 44 9.56 -8.48 11.93
C ILE A 44 9.49 -9.95 11.54
N SER A 45 9.86 -10.78 12.49
CA SER A 45 10.03 -12.23 12.38
C SER A 45 8.75 -13.00 12.65
N ASN A 46 7.86 -12.44 13.47
CA ASN A 46 6.63 -13.09 13.86
C ASN A 46 5.42 -12.58 13.07
N PHE A 47 4.50 -13.51 12.79
CA PHE A 47 3.29 -13.23 12.04
C PHE A 47 2.25 -12.51 12.89
N PHE A 48 1.48 -11.67 12.22
CA PHE A 48 0.20 -11.22 12.75
C PHE A 48 -0.84 -12.32 12.58
N THR A 49 -1.63 -12.60 13.62
CA THR A 49 -2.81 -13.47 13.47
C THR A 49 -3.97 -12.66 12.89
N PRO A 50 -4.83 -13.22 12.02
CA PRO A 50 -6.03 -12.53 11.55
C PRO A 50 -6.85 -12.00 12.73
N GLY A 51 -7.27 -10.73 12.67
CA GLY A 51 -8.00 -10.06 13.74
C GLY A 51 -7.19 -9.70 14.99
N GLN A 52 -5.86 -9.85 14.99
CA GLN A 52 -5.00 -9.44 16.12
C GLN A 52 -5.17 -7.97 16.49
N PHE A 53 -5.52 -7.15 15.51
CA PHE A 53 -5.64 -5.70 15.63
C PHE A 53 -7.09 -5.22 15.55
N SER A 54 -8.03 -6.02 16.05
CA SER A 54 -9.43 -5.59 16.20
C SER A 54 -9.48 -4.33 17.10
N GLY A 55 -10.24 -3.31 16.69
CA GLY A 55 -10.29 -2.02 17.37
C GLY A 55 -9.11 -1.06 17.11
N MET A 56 -8.13 -1.42 16.27
CA MET A 56 -7.13 -0.46 15.80
C MET A 56 -7.72 0.47 14.76
N THR A 57 -7.42 1.77 14.88
CA THR A 57 -7.84 2.78 13.89
C THR A 57 -6.68 3.21 13.00
N GLU A 58 -5.45 3.22 13.52
CA GLU A 58 -4.27 3.67 12.77
C GLU A 58 -3.10 2.70 12.88
N ILE A 59 -2.54 2.33 11.72
CA ILE A 59 -1.29 1.59 11.62
C ILE A 59 -0.35 2.33 10.67
N ARG A 60 0.84 2.66 11.15
CA ARG A 60 1.91 3.28 10.38
C ARG A 60 3.22 2.55 10.61
N ILE A 61 3.78 2.02 9.52
CA ILE A 61 5.09 1.35 9.51
C ILE A 61 5.93 2.01 8.43
N VAL A 62 6.96 2.75 8.84
CA VAL A 62 7.87 3.49 7.97
C VAL A 62 9.29 3.08 8.34
N THR A 63 10.00 2.48 7.39
CA THR A 63 11.38 2.03 7.58
C THR A 63 12.16 2.14 6.28
N SER A 64 13.49 2.19 6.34
CA SER A 64 14.31 2.15 5.12
C SER A 64 14.43 0.73 4.57
N LYS A 65 14.70 -0.24 5.46
CA LYS A 65 14.78 -1.65 5.12
C LYS A 65 13.87 -2.45 6.05
N LEU A 66 13.04 -3.31 5.46
CA LEU A 66 12.19 -4.23 6.21
C LEU A 66 12.67 -5.66 5.97
N GLN A 67 13.07 -6.33 7.04
CA GLN A 67 13.41 -7.74 7.01
C GLN A 67 12.24 -8.55 7.56
N VAL A 68 11.67 -9.38 6.70
CA VAL A 68 10.49 -10.20 6.96
C VAL A 68 10.73 -11.63 6.47
N PRO A 69 10.08 -12.63 7.06
CA PRO A 69 10.34 -14.04 6.73
C PRO A 69 9.91 -14.43 5.31
N ASN A 70 9.00 -13.67 4.69
CA ASN A 70 8.45 -13.92 3.36
C ASN A 70 8.63 -12.69 2.44
N LYS A 71 8.14 -12.79 1.20
CA LYS A 71 8.14 -11.64 0.28
C LYS A 71 7.43 -10.46 0.93
N PHE A 72 7.97 -9.26 0.78
CA PHE A 72 7.47 -8.05 1.42
C PHE A 72 5.95 -7.85 1.26
N TRP A 73 5.42 -8.01 0.05
CA TRP A 73 3.99 -7.85 -0.20
C TRP A 73 3.13 -8.93 0.49
N HIS A 74 3.66 -10.15 0.71
CA HIS A 74 2.98 -11.17 1.52
C HIS A 74 2.83 -10.70 2.95
N TRP A 75 3.90 -10.18 3.53
CA TRP A 75 3.87 -9.63 4.88
C TRP A 75 2.87 -8.48 5.01
N VAL A 76 2.81 -7.58 4.03
CA VAL A 76 1.80 -6.50 3.99
C VAL A 76 0.38 -7.06 3.94
N MET A 77 0.12 -8.12 3.18
CA MET A 77 -1.19 -8.78 3.16
C MET A 77 -1.54 -9.43 4.50
N GLN A 78 -0.56 -9.95 5.24
CA GLN A 78 -0.79 -10.48 6.59
C GLN A 78 -1.16 -9.36 7.55
N LEU A 79 -0.48 -8.21 7.46
CA LEU A 79 -0.83 -7.01 8.23
C LEU A 79 -2.27 -6.56 7.96
N PHE A 80 -2.68 -6.52 6.69
CA PHE A 80 -4.05 -6.14 6.33
C PHE A 80 -5.09 -7.11 6.91
N ASN A 81 -4.84 -8.42 6.81
CA ASN A 81 -5.74 -9.43 7.38
C ASN A 81 -5.79 -9.40 8.92
N ALA A 82 -4.73 -8.90 9.57
CA ALA A 82 -4.73 -8.70 11.01
C ALA A 82 -5.50 -7.44 11.44
N ALA A 83 -5.57 -6.44 10.57
CA ALA A 83 -6.09 -5.09 10.83
C ALA A 83 -7.41 -4.80 10.11
N GLY A 84 -8.40 -5.71 10.21
CA GLY A 84 -9.66 -5.62 9.46
C GLY A 84 -10.51 -4.36 9.73
N GLU A 85 -10.34 -3.73 10.89
CA GLU A 85 -11.10 -2.55 11.35
C GLU A 85 -10.32 -1.23 11.22
N VAL A 86 -9.12 -1.25 10.62
CA VAL A 86 -8.26 -0.07 10.49
C VAL A 86 -8.88 1.00 9.59
N GLU A 87 -8.81 2.25 10.03
CA GLU A 87 -9.32 3.40 9.29
C GLU A 87 -8.23 4.04 8.41
N THR A 88 -7.00 4.09 8.93
CA THR A 88 -5.84 4.64 8.24
C THR A 88 -4.66 3.69 8.29
N LEU A 89 -4.11 3.34 7.13
CA LEU A 89 -2.99 2.41 7.04
C LEU A 89 -1.88 2.97 6.15
N GLN A 90 -0.67 3.04 6.71
CA GLN A 90 0.53 3.43 6.00
C GLN A 90 1.63 2.38 6.13
N VAL A 91 2.16 1.93 5.00
CA VAL A 91 3.39 1.13 4.93
C VAL A 91 4.36 1.81 3.97
N ALA A 92 5.57 2.09 4.45
CA ALA A 92 6.66 2.62 3.65
C ALA A 92 7.96 1.85 3.91
N ALA A 93 8.55 1.30 2.85
CA ALA A 93 9.85 0.66 2.86
C ALA A 93 10.55 0.81 1.50
N THR A 94 11.81 1.26 1.53
CA THR A 94 12.60 1.44 0.30
C THR A 94 13.38 0.19 -0.12
N GLN A 95 13.59 -0.76 0.79
CA GLN A 95 14.38 -1.96 0.53
C GLN A 95 13.75 -3.21 1.14
N ASP A 96 13.66 -4.26 0.34
CA ASP A 96 13.38 -5.60 0.81
C ASP A 96 14.60 -6.16 1.55
N GLY A 97 14.35 -6.82 2.68
CA GLY A 97 15.33 -7.65 3.36
C GLY A 97 15.50 -9.01 2.69
N ASP A 98 16.49 -9.76 3.16
CA ASP A 98 16.63 -11.16 2.78
C ASP A 98 15.43 -11.94 3.35
N PHE A 99 14.63 -12.55 2.48
CA PHE A 99 13.49 -13.39 2.86
C PHE A 99 13.76 -14.85 2.51
N THR A 100 13.17 -15.76 3.27
CA THR A 100 13.14 -17.17 2.92
C THR A 100 12.02 -17.42 1.91
N GLU A 101 12.32 -18.14 0.83
CA GLU A 101 11.40 -18.46 -0.28
C GLU A 101 10.28 -19.44 0.13
N GLU A 102 9.56 -19.18 1.22
CA GLU A 102 8.31 -19.90 1.46
C GLU A 102 7.28 -19.47 0.42
N VAL A 103 7.12 -20.31 -0.60
CA VAL A 103 6.19 -20.14 -1.70
C VAL A 103 4.76 -20.30 -1.17
N VAL A 104 4.20 -19.22 -0.64
CA VAL A 104 2.74 -19.14 -0.46
C VAL A 104 2.12 -18.98 -1.84
N GLN A 105 1.47 -20.03 -2.35
CA GLN A 105 0.92 -20.05 -3.70
C GLN A 105 -0.35 -19.20 -3.85
N HIS A 106 -1.10 -18.99 -2.77
CA HIS A 106 -2.34 -18.23 -2.78
C HIS A 106 -2.49 -17.45 -1.47
N TYR A 107 -2.58 -16.13 -1.57
CA TYR A 107 -2.92 -15.27 -0.45
C TYR A 107 -4.41 -14.92 -0.48
N PRO A 108 -5.12 -15.00 0.67
CA PRO A 108 -6.49 -14.53 0.74
C PRO A 108 -6.54 -13.01 0.51
N SER A 109 -7.61 -12.55 -0.14
CA SER A 109 -7.90 -11.12 -0.19
C SER A 109 -8.13 -10.57 1.21
N ALA A 110 -7.62 -9.39 1.48
CA ALA A 110 -7.90 -8.66 2.71
C ALA A 110 -9.19 -7.86 2.57
N TYR A 111 -10.00 -7.85 3.61
CA TYR A 111 -11.22 -7.06 3.71
C TYR A 111 -11.00 -5.98 4.78
N LEU A 112 -10.99 -4.73 4.34
CA LEU A 112 -10.69 -3.55 5.15
C LEU A 112 -11.90 -2.62 5.05
N GLU A 113 -13.00 -2.98 5.73
CA GLU A 113 -14.31 -2.36 5.52
C GLU A 113 -14.35 -0.89 5.95
N THR A 114 -13.58 -0.52 6.96
CA THR A 114 -13.53 0.82 7.56
C THR A 114 -12.40 1.70 7.01
N LEU A 115 -11.51 1.12 6.19
CA LEU A 115 -10.33 1.82 5.69
C LEU A 115 -10.71 2.92 4.73
N TRP A 116 -10.39 4.17 5.08
CA TRP A 116 -10.65 5.35 4.27
C TRP A 116 -9.38 6.03 3.75
N ASP A 117 -8.20 5.80 4.37
CA ASP A 117 -6.90 6.29 3.91
C ASP A 117 -5.84 5.18 3.85
N LEU A 118 -5.32 4.91 2.65
CA LEU A 118 -4.24 3.95 2.38
C LEU A 118 -3.02 4.64 1.77
N SER A 119 -1.85 4.41 2.36
CA SER A 119 -0.56 4.85 1.81
C SER A 119 0.41 3.70 1.71
N LEU A 120 0.89 3.42 0.50
CA LEU A 120 1.83 2.36 0.19
C LEU A 120 3.02 2.95 -0.56
N ASP A 121 4.19 2.85 0.05
CA ASP A 121 5.48 3.27 -0.52
C ASP A 121 6.42 2.07 -0.45
N LEU A 122 6.37 1.21 -1.46
CA LEU A 122 7.03 -0.11 -1.43
C LEU A 122 7.97 -0.23 -2.64
N PRO A 123 8.98 -1.12 -2.62
CA PRO A 123 9.91 -1.25 -3.73
C PRO A 123 9.20 -1.58 -5.04
N PHE A 124 8.19 -2.47 -4.97
CA PHE A 124 7.35 -2.87 -6.09
C PHE A 124 5.88 -2.99 -5.69
N ILE A 125 4.98 -2.36 -6.46
CA ILE A 125 3.52 -2.44 -6.26
C ILE A 125 2.81 -2.86 -7.55
N GLY A 126 2.51 -4.15 -7.70
CA GLY A 126 1.75 -4.66 -8.84
C GLY A 126 0.23 -4.51 -8.69
N ALA A 127 -0.48 -4.45 -9.81
CA ALA A 127 -1.94 -4.47 -9.81
C ALA A 127 -2.53 -5.75 -9.20
N ASP A 128 -1.88 -6.91 -9.36
CA ASP A 128 -2.30 -8.17 -8.73
C ASP A 128 -2.34 -8.07 -7.21
N PHE A 129 -1.36 -7.39 -6.61
CA PHE A 129 -1.35 -7.14 -5.17
C PHE A 129 -2.52 -6.22 -4.76
N LEU A 130 -2.75 -5.15 -5.52
CA LEU A 130 -3.87 -4.24 -5.24
C LEU A 130 -5.25 -4.90 -5.42
N ARG A 131 -5.38 -5.89 -6.32
CA ARG A 131 -6.62 -6.69 -6.48
C ARG A 131 -6.98 -7.48 -5.23
N LEU A 132 -6.00 -7.80 -4.38
CA LEU A 132 -6.22 -8.54 -3.14
C LEU A 132 -6.78 -7.65 -2.02
N ILE A 133 -6.88 -6.33 -2.23
CA ILE A 133 -7.36 -5.38 -1.23
C ILE A 133 -8.82 -5.04 -1.53
N ASN A 134 -9.74 -5.42 -0.64
CA ASN A 134 -11.13 -5.00 -0.67
C ASN A 134 -11.35 -3.91 0.38
N ALA A 135 -11.48 -2.67 -0.06
CA ALA A 135 -11.67 -1.52 0.82
C ALA A 135 -12.82 -0.64 0.27
N PRO A 136 -14.09 -0.96 0.62
CA PRO A 136 -15.27 -0.31 0.05
C PRO A 136 -15.37 1.18 0.42
N GLU A 137 -14.90 1.56 1.60
CA GLU A 137 -14.93 2.94 2.11
C GLU A 137 -13.67 3.74 1.78
N LEU A 138 -12.76 3.19 0.95
CA LEU A 138 -11.47 3.82 0.65
C LEU A 138 -11.60 5.14 -0.13
N GLN A 139 -11.28 6.25 0.54
CA GLN A 139 -11.36 7.59 -0.02
C GLN A 139 -10.05 8.12 -0.56
N LYS A 140 -8.95 7.78 0.08
CA LYS A 140 -7.62 8.27 -0.29
C LYS A 140 -6.71 7.09 -0.48
N ILE A 141 -6.07 7.03 -1.64
CA ILE A 141 -5.02 6.04 -1.88
C ILE A 141 -3.78 6.74 -2.43
N ARG A 142 -2.65 6.48 -1.80
CA ARG A 142 -1.33 6.97 -2.21
C ARG A 142 -0.46 5.76 -2.47
N VAL A 143 0.05 5.65 -3.69
CA VAL A 143 0.89 4.55 -4.13
C VAL A 143 2.19 5.12 -4.65
N ARG A 144 3.30 4.61 -4.15
CA ARG A 144 4.65 4.90 -4.61
C ARG A 144 5.38 3.58 -4.79
N SER A 145 5.87 3.37 -6.01
CA SER A 145 6.70 2.23 -6.39
C SER A 145 8.01 2.78 -6.90
N GLU A 146 9.13 2.23 -6.43
CA GLU A 146 10.46 2.61 -6.95
C GLU A 146 10.73 1.94 -8.29
N ASP A 147 10.33 0.67 -8.43
CA ASP A 147 10.47 -0.07 -9.67
C ASP A 147 9.46 0.37 -10.74
N LEU A 148 9.90 0.28 -12.00
CA LEU A 148 9.05 0.46 -13.18
C LEU A 148 7.89 -0.52 -13.12
N LEU A 149 6.69 0.05 -13.12
CA LEU A 149 5.47 -0.73 -13.14
C LEU A 149 5.33 -1.35 -14.53
N ASP A 150 5.03 -2.64 -14.56
CA ASP A 150 4.81 -3.37 -15.80
C ASP A 150 3.42 -3.01 -16.37
N TRP A 151 3.32 -1.82 -16.95
CA TRP A 151 2.09 -1.22 -17.49
C TRP A 151 1.49 -2.03 -18.64
N ASP A 152 2.31 -2.83 -19.32
CA ASP A 152 1.94 -3.60 -20.51
C ASP A 152 1.39 -4.99 -20.15
N ARG A 153 1.62 -5.48 -18.92
CA ARG A 153 0.91 -6.64 -18.42
C ARG A 153 -0.52 -6.23 -18.11
N ALA A 154 -1.46 -6.84 -18.83
CA ALA A 154 -2.91 -6.58 -18.87
C ALA A 154 -3.70 -6.74 -17.54
N VAL A 155 -3.05 -6.58 -16.40
CA VAL A 155 -3.66 -6.65 -15.08
C VAL A 155 -4.13 -5.25 -14.70
N HIS A 156 -5.29 -4.85 -15.22
CA HIS A 156 -6.00 -3.66 -14.73
C HIS A 156 -6.91 -4.05 -13.58
N LEU A 157 -6.99 -3.27 -12.50
CA LEU A 157 -8.07 -3.44 -11.53
C LEU A 157 -9.42 -3.30 -12.27
N PRO A 158 -10.43 -4.11 -11.90
CA PRO A 158 -11.79 -3.88 -12.37
C PRO A 158 -12.19 -2.41 -12.18
N VAL A 159 -12.92 -1.87 -13.16
CA VAL A 159 -13.62 -0.60 -13.00
C VAL A 159 -14.49 -0.78 -11.75
N ASP A 160 -14.28 0.04 -10.72
CA ASP A 160 -14.92 -0.02 -9.39
C ASP A 160 -14.30 -0.92 -8.31
N HIS A 161 -13.12 -1.51 -8.52
CA HIS A 161 -12.44 -2.32 -7.47
C HIS A 161 -12.26 -1.58 -6.14
N LEU A 162 -11.92 -0.28 -6.21
CA LEU A 162 -11.89 0.63 -5.06
C LEU A 162 -12.96 1.71 -5.29
N PRO A 163 -14.13 1.63 -4.68
CA PRO A 163 -15.26 2.42 -5.17
C PRO A 163 -15.42 3.82 -4.56
N ALA A 164 -14.80 4.13 -3.42
CA ALA A 164 -15.05 5.37 -2.67
C ALA A 164 -14.03 6.51 -2.92
N ARG A 165 -13.37 6.56 -4.07
CA ARG A 165 -12.16 7.40 -4.25
C ARG A 165 -12.46 8.90 -4.37
N SER A 166 -11.79 9.70 -3.54
CA SER A 166 -11.75 11.16 -3.62
C SER A 166 -10.37 11.67 -4.06
N LEU A 167 -9.30 11.00 -3.61
CA LEU A 167 -7.91 11.37 -3.88
C LEU A 167 -7.09 10.16 -4.30
N LEU A 168 -6.35 10.31 -5.39
CA LEU A 168 -5.42 9.32 -5.89
C LEU A 168 -4.06 9.98 -6.10
N LYS A 169 -3.04 9.53 -5.37
CA LYS A 169 -1.65 9.93 -5.57
C LYS A 169 -0.85 8.74 -6.08
N PHE A 170 -0.11 8.92 -7.16
CA PHE A 170 0.70 7.87 -7.75
C PHE A 170 2.09 8.40 -8.10
N HIS A 171 3.14 7.75 -7.58
CA HIS A 171 4.53 8.02 -7.94
C HIS A 171 5.12 6.85 -8.73
N GLY A 172 5.86 7.16 -9.79
CA GLY A 172 6.57 6.19 -10.62
C GLY A 172 6.93 6.74 -11.99
N GLU A 173 7.49 5.90 -12.86
CA GLU A 173 7.78 6.18 -14.26
C GLU A 173 6.73 5.52 -15.18
N GLY A 174 6.29 6.22 -16.25
CA GLY A 174 5.38 5.69 -17.27
C GLY A 174 4.24 6.65 -17.68
N PRO A 175 3.34 6.23 -18.59
CA PRO A 175 2.26 7.07 -19.08
C PRO A 175 1.24 7.39 -17.99
N ILE A 176 0.80 8.65 -17.93
CA ILE A 176 -0.07 9.15 -16.84
C ILE A 176 -1.40 8.40 -16.80
N LEU A 177 -2.06 8.25 -17.95
CA LEU A 177 -3.35 7.56 -18.04
C LEU A 177 -3.27 6.09 -17.63
N HIS A 178 -2.20 5.40 -18.05
CA HIS A 178 -2.03 3.98 -17.78
C HIS A 178 -1.95 3.70 -16.28
N ARG A 179 -1.39 4.62 -15.48
CA ARG A 179 -1.28 4.44 -14.02
C ARG A 179 -2.63 4.43 -13.32
N PHE A 180 -3.51 5.32 -13.75
CA PHE A 180 -4.83 5.40 -13.15
C PHE A 180 -5.77 4.32 -13.70
N GLN A 181 -5.60 3.93 -14.96
CA GLN A 181 -6.29 2.79 -15.56
C GLN A 181 -5.87 1.47 -14.91
N MET A 182 -4.59 1.31 -14.51
CA MET A 182 -4.14 0.19 -13.70
C MET A 182 -4.98 0.08 -12.43
N LEU A 183 -5.40 1.21 -11.86
CA LEU A 183 -6.26 1.24 -10.69
C LEU A 183 -7.76 1.12 -11.03
N GLY A 184 -8.15 0.91 -12.27
CA GLY A 184 -9.55 0.82 -12.68
C GLY A 184 -10.27 2.18 -12.67
N VAL A 185 -9.53 3.29 -12.82
CA VAL A 185 -10.09 4.64 -12.91
C VAL A 185 -10.14 5.10 -14.36
N ALA A 186 -11.34 5.41 -14.85
CA ALA A 186 -11.54 5.96 -16.18
C ALA A 186 -11.14 7.45 -16.24
N ARG A 187 -10.72 7.92 -17.43
CA ARG A 187 -10.37 9.33 -17.67
C ARG A 187 -11.53 10.31 -17.43
N SER A 188 -12.76 9.84 -17.59
CA SER A 188 -13.97 10.60 -17.31
C SER A 188 -14.19 10.89 -15.81
N SER A 189 -13.54 10.14 -14.92
CA SER A 189 -13.73 10.26 -13.48
C SER A 189 -12.91 11.39 -12.83
N PHE A 190 -11.91 11.96 -13.54
CA PHE A 190 -11.08 13.03 -12.98
C PHE A 190 -11.78 14.39 -13.01
N VAL A 191 -11.80 15.06 -11.86
CA VAL A 191 -12.15 16.47 -11.72
C VAL A 191 -10.92 17.33 -11.94
N ASN A 192 -9.77 16.88 -11.44
CA ASN A 192 -8.49 17.57 -11.58
C ASN A 192 -7.37 16.54 -11.62
N LEU A 193 -6.32 16.84 -12.37
CA LEU A 193 -5.15 16.01 -12.55
C LEU A 193 -3.90 16.90 -12.53
N THR A 194 -2.78 16.41 -11.99
CA THR A 194 -1.48 17.07 -12.12
C THR A 194 -1.28 17.52 -13.58
N PRO A 195 -1.05 18.83 -13.83
CA PRO A 195 -0.89 19.32 -15.19
C PRO A 195 0.27 18.60 -15.88
N ALA A 196 -0.03 17.99 -17.01
CA ALA A 196 0.95 17.36 -17.88
C ALA A 196 0.76 17.85 -19.32
N PRO A 197 1.85 18.14 -20.06
CA PRO A 197 1.75 18.57 -21.45
C PRO A 197 1.09 17.53 -22.35
N ASP A 198 1.29 16.25 -22.03
CA ASP A 198 0.75 15.09 -22.73
C ASP A 198 0.52 13.96 -21.71
N GLU A 199 -0.73 13.52 -21.57
CA GLU A 199 -1.12 12.45 -20.63
C GLU A 199 -0.72 11.04 -21.14
N ALA A 200 -0.39 10.92 -22.43
CA ALA A 200 0.13 9.70 -23.04
C ALA A 200 1.66 9.61 -22.98
N ALA A 201 2.35 10.72 -22.71
CA ALA A 201 3.80 10.73 -22.57
C ALA A 201 4.23 10.07 -21.25
N ASN A 202 5.43 9.46 -21.28
CA ASN A 202 6.08 9.01 -20.07
C ASN A 202 6.39 10.22 -19.17
N PHE A 203 5.89 10.15 -17.95
CA PHE A 203 6.21 11.09 -16.89
C PHE A 203 7.04 10.37 -15.82
N ASN A 204 7.88 11.09 -15.08
CA ASN A 204 8.48 10.57 -13.86
C ASN A 204 8.26 11.58 -12.74
N GLY A 205 7.54 11.16 -11.70
CA GLY A 205 7.19 12.03 -10.58
C GLY A 205 5.83 11.72 -9.98
N ASP A 206 5.40 12.65 -9.11
CA ASP A 206 4.13 12.58 -8.40
C ASP A 206 2.96 13.03 -9.28
N LEU A 207 2.02 12.13 -9.48
CA LEU A 207 0.72 12.43 -10.10
C LEU A 207 -0.35 12.44 -9.02
N ILE A 208 -1.18 13.47 -9.03
CA ILE A 208 -2.30 13.64 -8.12
C ILE A 208 -3.55 13.81 -8.97
N ALA A 209 -4.53 12.98 -8.69
CA ALA A 209 -5.83 12.97 -9.32
C ALA A 209 -6.91 13.15 -8.25
N TYR A 210 -7.81 14.10 -8.47
CA TYR A 210 -9.04 14.25 -7.71
C TYR A 210 -10.18 13.68 -8.52
N LEU A 211 -10.97 12.81 -7.91
CA LEU A 211 -12.03 12.08 -8.60
C LEU A 211 -13.40 12.65 -8.22
N ARG A 212 -14.35 12.57 -9.16
CA ARG A 212 -15.71 13.04 -8.93
C ARG A 212 -16.38 12.15 -7.86
N PRO A 213 -16.88 12.71 -6.75
CA PRO A 213 -17.61 11.94 -5.76
C PRO A 213 -18.82 11.27 -6.41
N GLY A 214 -18.98 9.96 -6.23
CA GLY A 214 -20.16 9.27 -6.72
C GLY A 214 -20.27 9.18 -8.24
N ALA A 215 -19.17 9.16 -9.01
CA ALA A 215 -19.17 8.76 -10.43
C ALA A 215 -19.60 7.28 -10.66
N ARG A 216 -20.26 6.67 -9.67
CA ARG A 216 -21.06 5.45 -9.80
C ARG A 216 -22.35 5.82 -10.53
N ARG A 217 -22.54 5.25 -11.73
CA ARG A 217 -23.70 5.38 -12.64
C ARG A 217 -23.58 6.54 -13.62
N ASP A 218 -23.19 6.24 -14.85
CA ASP A 218 -23.71 6.90 -16.06
C ASP A 218 -23.51 6.00 -17.31
N SER A 219 -23.49 4.67 -17.16
CA SER A 219 -23.26 3.77 -18.31
C SER A 219 -24.17 2.53 -18.37
N GLU A 220 -25.33 2.53 -17.73
CA GLU A 220 -26.33 1.44 -17.88
C GLU A 220 -27.80 1.90 -18.05
N ASP A 221 -28.07 3.17 -18.32
CA ASP A 221 -29.45 3.66 -18.57
C ASP A 221 -29.63 4.38 -19.92
N SER A 222 -28.73 4.14 -20.87
CA SER A 222 -28.89 4.61 -22.26
C SER A 222 -28.88 3.43 -23.22
N ASP A 223 -29.89 2.57 -23.09
CA ASP A 223 -30.44 1.74 -24.18
C ASP A 223 -31.89 1.38 -23.84
N VAL A 224 -32.80 2.32 -24.13
CA VAL A 224 -34.21 2.08 -24.48
C VAL A 224 -34.52 2.87 -25.74
#